data_AF-A0A7W9L351-F1
#
_entry.id   AF-A0A7W9L351-F1
#
_cell.length_a   1.000
_cell.length_b   1.000
_cell.length_c   1.000
_cell.angle_alpha   90.00
_cell.angle_beta   90.00
_cell.angle_gamma   90.00
#
_symmetry.space_group_name_H-M   'P 1'
#
loop_
_entity.id
_entity.type
_entity.pdbx_description
1 polymer ?
#
loop_
_entity_poly.entity_id
_entity_poly.type
_entity_poly.pdbx_seq_one_letter_code
_entity_poly.pdbx_strand_id
1 'polypeptide(L)'
;MSGPASQGPKPPLSVSFHLFWGGFEPKSSYFVRALESRFDVRVEPVGRDLQFFSYFGRRVPARVLESPAARIWFSGEVGMARHVACDMEFGFWANPMLPGRSFRLPLWAVYLDWWDGSAAHSVDRALAPRQFRPRPHFCNFVYSNPTTFRAEVCHRLDRRRPVDRLGSVLNNAGVRVRDKMKALGDYRFTLAFENAYSPGYVTEKLLEPLLAGSIPIYWGGDEAASDFNPEAFVDARAFGDVDALVAHILALDDDEEAQRRLVEAPLFPDGIPYQFRPEFFADRVEELLSTPSLRNPLRDATLVPGRPLLRSARRRLDRAGRFLRRAVGR
;
A
#
# COMPACT_ATOMS: atom_id res chain seq x y z
N MET A 1 -38.73 9.85 -2.76
CA MET A 1 -37.73 10.92 -2.89
C MET A 1 -37.42 11.45 -1.50
N SER A 2 -36.43 10.86 -0.84
CA SER A 2 -35.87 11.34 0.42
C SER A 2 -34.65 12.19 0.07
N GLY A 3 -34.72 13.50 0.28
CA GLY A 3 -33.59 14.40 0.05
C GLY A 3 -32.41 14.07 0.98
N PRO A 4 -31.17 14.45 0.62
CA PRO A 4 -30.02 14.22 1.49
C PRO A 4 -30.20 15.05 2.77
N ALA A 5 -30.18 14.38 3.92
CA ALA A 5 -30.17 15.04 5.22
C ALA A 5 -28.98 16.02 5.25
N SER A 6 -29.24 17.29 5.55
CA SER A 6 -28.17 18.28 5.74
C SER A 6 -27.35 17.86 6.96
N GLN A 7 -26.16 17.31 6.73
CA GLN A 7 -25.21 17.09 7.81
C GLN A 7 -24.84 18.46 8.38
N GLY A 8 -24.97 18.63 9.69
CA GLY A 8 -24.56 19.85 10.38
C GLY A 8 -23.08 20.17 10.15
N PRO A 9 -22.59 21.34 10.60
CA PRO A 9 -21.19 21.71 10.43
C PRO A 9 -20.28 20.66 11.08
N LYS A 10 -19.29 20.16 10.32
CA LYS A 10 -18.31 19.19 10.83
C LYS A 10 -17.40 19.86 11.88
N PRO A 11 -17.05 19.17 12.98
CA PRO A 11 -16.12 19.69 13.97
C PRO A 11 -14.74 19.98 13.35
N PRO A 12 -14.07 21.09 13.73
CA PRO A 12 -12.75 21.41 13.20
C PRO A 12 -11.70 20.41 13.72
N LEU A 13 -10.72 20.07 12.89
CA LEU A 13 -9.60 19.20 13.26
C LEU A 13 -8.28 19.72 12.68
N SER A 14 -7.38 20.19 13.54
CA SER A 14 -6.01 20.58 13.17
C SER A 14 -5.09 19.36 13.12
N VAL A 15 -4.53 19.10 11.94
CA VAL A 15 -3.65 17.96 11.67
C VAL A 15 -2.29 18.40 11.17
N SER A 16 -1.24 17.61 11.44
CA SER A 16 0.07 17.78 10.78
C SER A 16 0.72 16.44 10.46
N PHE A 17 1.69 16.43 9.56
CA PHE A 17 2.35 15.23 9.06
C PHE A 17 3.87 15.40 9.12
N HIS A 18 4.53 14.45 9.77
CA HIS A 18 5.97 14.50 10.05
C HIS A 18 6.64 13.21 9.61
N LEU A 19 7.86 13.33 9.08
CA LEU A 19 8.67 12.18 8.66
C LEU A 19 8.02 11.33 7.54
N PHE A 20 7.09 11.90 6.78
CA PHE A 20 6.56 11.27 5.56
C PHE A 20 7.57 11.35 4.41
N TRP A 21 7.36 10.54 3.39
CA TRP A 21 8.23 10.43 2.22
C TRP A 21 8.24 11.71 1.38
N GLY A 22 9.21 11.81 0.47
CA GLY A 22 9.38 12.97 -0.41
C GLY A 22 8.21 13.15 -1.38
N GLY A 23 7.67 14.36 -1.41
CA GLY A 23 6.51 14.65 -2.24
C GLY A 23 5.22 13.97 -1.75
N PHE A 24 5.14 13.59 -0.47
CA PHE A 24 3.84 13.42 0.19
C PHE A 24 3.08 14.74 0.17
N GLU A 25 1.81 14.72 -0.28
CA GLU A 25 0.92 15.88 -0.21
C GLU A 25 -0.15 15.65 0.86
N PRO A 26 -0.04 16.33 2.02
CA PRO A 26 -0.98 16.13 3.12
C PRO A 26 -2.44 16.29 2.74
N LYS A 27 -2.80 17.38 2.03
CA LYS A 27 -4.19 17.77 1.78
C LYS A 27 -4.95 16.76 0.92
N SER A 28 -4.28 16.11 -0.02
CA SER A 28 -4.86 15.10 -0.90
C SER A 28 -4.53 13.68 -0.46
N SER A 29 -4.02 13.50 0.76
CA SER A 29 -3.63 12.18 1.26
C SER A 29 -4.85 11.35 1.64
N TYR A 30 -4.69 10.02 1.61
CA TYR A 30 -5.68 9.07 2.14
C TYR A 30 -6.18 9.48 3.54
N PHE A 31 -5.27 9.89 4.43
CA PHE A 31 -5.58 10.24 5.81
C PHE A 31 -6.50 11.45 5.92
N VAL A 32 -6.22 12.52 5.17
CA VAL A 32 -7.06 13.73 5.18
C VAL A 32 -8.42 13.44 4.57
N ARG A 33 -8.46 12.79 3.40
CA ARG A 33 -9.73 12.48 2.72
C ARG A 33 -10.62 11.54 3.54
N ALA A 34 -10.03 10.59 4.28
CA ALA A 34 -10.77 9.74 5.20
C ALA A 34 -11.38 10.55 6.36
N LEU A 35 -10.59 11.43 6.98
CA LEU A 35 -11.04 12.27 8.10
C LEU A 35 -12.04 13.35 7.69
N GLU A 36 -11.98 13.84 6.45
CA GLU A 36 -12.94 14.80 5.91
C GLU A 36 -14.37 14.25 5.90
N SER A 37 -14.58 12.93 6.01
CA SER A 37 -15.92 12.35 6.22
C SER A 37 -16.56 12.76 7.55
N ARG A 38 -15.75 13.08 8.57
CA ARG A 38 -16.18 13.39 9.96
C ARG A 38 -15.83 14.81 10.41
N PHE A 39 -14.75 15.40 9.88
CA PHE A 39 -14.16 16.65 10.40
C PHE A 39 -13.98 17.73 9.32
N ASP A 40 -13.96 19.00 9.72
CA ASP A 40 -13.38 20.12 8.94
C ASP A 40 -11.86 20.12 9.15
N VAL A 41 -11.14 19.39 8.30
CA VAL A 41 -9.70 19.10 8.48
C VAL A 41 -8.84 20.27 8.01
N ARG A 42 -7.96 20.75 8.89
CA ARG A 42 -6.96 21.79 8.57
C ARG A 42 -5.55 21.24 8.73
N VAL A 43 -4.84 21.16 7.61
CA VAL A 43 -3.43 20.79 7.63
C VAL A 43 -2.59 22.00 8.03
N GLU A 44 -1.86 21.88 9.14
CA GLU A 44 -1.00 22.90 9.72
C GLU A 44 0.44 22.40 9.86
N PRO A 45 1.44 23.30 9.98
CA PRO A 45 2.83 22.89 10.23
C PRO A 45 3.03 22.14 11.56
N VAL A 46 2.20 22.44 12.57
CA VAL A 46 2.14 21.74 13.85
C VAL A 46 0.67 21.60 14.20
N GLY A 47 0.18 20.36 14.19
CA GLY A 47 -1.21 20.04 14.49
C GLY A 47 -1.48 20.23 15.97
N ARG A 48 -2.58 20.91 16.30
CA ARG A 48 -3.06 21.12 17.68
C ARG A 48 -3.82 19.92 18.23
N ASP A 49 -4.50 19.19 17.34
CA ASP A 49 -5.37 18.08 17.73
C ASP A 49 -4.72 16.73 17.39
N LEU A 50 -4.10 16.62 16.20
CA LEU A 50 -3.55 15.38 15.69
C LEU A 50 -2.25 15.57 14.90
N GLN A 51 -1.31 14.65 15.06
CA GLN A 51 -0.02 14.64 14.38
C GLN A 51 0.32 13.23 13.90
N PHE A 52 0.49 13.09 12.59
CA PHE A 52 0.91 11.84 11.97
C PHE A 52 2.42 11.79 11.87
N PHE A 53 2.98 10.63 12.19
CA PHE A 53 4.41 10.33 12.08
C PHE A 53 4.64 9.13 11.17
N SER A 54 5.74 9.18 10.42
CA SER A 54 6.22 8.05 9.63
C SER A 54 7.75 7.91 9.74
N TYR A 55 8.38 7.21 8.80
CA TYR A 55 9.74 6.68 8.97
C TYR A 55 10.87 7.47 8.25
N PHE A 56 10.56 8.45 7.39
CA PHE A 56 11.50 8.95 6.38
C PHE A 56 12.36 10.16 6.77
N GLY A 57 12.05 10.82 7.87
CA GLY A 57 12.79 11.99 8.34
C GLY A 57 13.84 11.67 9.40
N ARG A 58 14.79 12.59 9.61
CA ARG A 58 15.88 12.41 10.59
C ARG A 58 15.66 13.13 11.90
N ARG A 59 14.82 14.17 11.91
CA ARG A 59 14.56 15.03 13.07
C ARG A 59 13.13 15.51 13.03
N VAL A 60 12.53 15.54 14.21
CA VAL A 60 11.24 16.18 14.47
C VAL A 60 11.52 17.49 15.22
N PRO A 61 10.95 18.65 14.81
CA PRO A 61 11.13 19.90 15.54
C PRO A 61 10.65 19.80 17.00
N ALA A 62 11.32 20.46 17.95
CA ALA A 62 10.94 20.42 19.38
C ALA A 62 9.46 20.80 19.61
N ARG A 63 9.00 21.90 18.99
CA ARG A 63 7.60 22.34 19.02
C ARG A 63 6.56 21.29 18.60
N VAL A 64 6.93 20.34 17.74
CA VAL A 64 6.05 19.24 17.30
C VAL A 64 5.94 18.18 18.40
N LEU A 65 7.04 17.94 19.10
CA LEU A 65 7.14 16.99 20.21
C LEU A 65 6.57 17.57 21.51
N GLU A 66 6.59 18.89 21.68
CA GLU A 66 6.01 19.60 22.82
C GLU A 66 4.50 19.80 22.69
N SER A 67 3.93 19.61 21.50
CA SER A 67 2.49 19.74 21.26
C SER A 67 1.71 18.63 22.00
N PRO A 68 0.57 18.96 22.65
CA PRO A 68 -0.27 18.00 23.35
C PRO A 68 -1.14 17.13 22.43
N ALA A 69 -1.11 17.39 21.12
CA ALA A 69 -1.88 16.70 20.10
C ALA A 69 -1.70 15.17 20.12
N ALA A 70 -2.71 14.44 19.63
CA ALA A 70 -2.62 13.00 19.43
C ALA A 70 -1.52 12.67 18.44
N ARG A 71 -0.84 11.56 18.66
CA ARG A 71 0.23 11.07 17.81
C ARG A 71 -0.20 9.75 17.19
N ILE A 72 -0.30 9.72 15.87
CA ILE A 72 -0.55 8.49 15.11
C ILE A 72 0.71 8.13 14.36
N TRP A 73 1.16 6.88 14.51
CA TRP A 73 2.19 6.32 13.67
C TRP A 73 1.58 5.65 12.44
N PHE A 74 2.16 5.91 11.28
CA PHE A 74 1.88 5.17 10.05
C PHE A 74 3.17 4.71 9.37
N SER A 75 3.25 3.43 9.02
CA SER A 75 4.37 2.90 8.22
C SER A 75 3.90 2.20 6.95
N GLY A 76 4.44 2.64 5.81
CA GLY A 76 4.40 1.91 4.54
C GLY A 76 5.60 0.98 4.33
N GLU A 77 6.47 0.81 5.32
CA GLU A 77 7.63 -0.06 5.27
C GLU A 77 7.61 -1.11 6.39
N VAL A 78 8.39 -2.17 6.19
CA VAL A 78 8.64 -3.18 7.21
C VAL A 78 9.47 -2.55 8.33
N GLY A 79 8.82 -2.14 9.41
CA GLY A 79 9.44 -1.67 10.64
C GLY A 79 8.40 -1.11 11.63
N MET A 80 8.76 -1.12 12.91
CA MET A 80 7.93 -0.53 13.99
C MET A 80 8.25 0.96 14.20
N ALA A 81 7.36 1.66 14.91
CA ALA A 81 7.62 2.97 15.49
C ALA A 81 8.81 2.91 16.46
N ARG A 82 10.02 3.23 15.98
CA ARG A 82 11.26 3.15 16.79
C ARG A 82 11.66 4.47 17.46
N HIS A 83 11.07 5.59 17.07
CA HIS A 83 11.63 6.92 17.36
C HIS A 83 10.64 7.94 17.92
N VAL A 84 9.35 7.65 17.92
CA VAL A 84 8.29 8.53 18.44
C VAL A 84 7.26 7.65 19.14
N ALA A 85 7.05 7.84 20.45
CA ALA A 85 5.87 7.25 21.08
C ALA A 85 4.61 7.84 20.45
N CYS A 86 3.72 6.95 20.04
CA CYS A 86 2.43 7.28 19.50
C CYS A 86 1.32 6.79 20.42
N ASP A 87 0.16 7.40 20.29
CA ASP A 87 -1.07 6.98 20.96
C ASP A 87 -1.74 5.83 20.20
N MET A 88 -1.58 5.79 18.88
CA MET A 88 -2.15 4.80 17.98
C MET A 88 -1.23 4.53 16.78
N GLU A 89 -1.31 3.32 16.24
CA GLU A 89 -0.49 2.88 15.10
C GLU A 89 -1.35 2.25 14.00
N PHE A 90 -1.05 2.62 12.76
CA PHE A 90 -1.50 1.96 11.54
C PHE A 90 -0.29 1.39 10.77
N GLY A 91 -0.24 0.08 10.61
CA GLY A 91 0.91 -0.59 10.00
C GLY A 91 0.54 -1.92 9.36
N PHE A 92 1.48 -2.84 9.25
CA PHE A 92 1.25 -4.14 8.62
C PHE A 92 0.90 -5.26 9.59
N TRP A 93 1.29 -5.15 10.87
CA TRP A 93 1.01 -6.14 11.91
C TRP A 93 0.64 -5.46 13.22
N ALA A 94 0.04 -6.23 14.15
CA ALA A 94 -0.32 -5.73 15.46
C ALA A 94 0.95 -5.41 16.28
N ASN A 95 1.02 -4.19 16.83
CA ASN A 95 2.05 -3.81 17.78
C ASN A 95 1.64 -4.24 19.20
N PRO A 96 2.34 -5.22 19.82
CA PRO A 96 1.99 -5.71 21.16
C PRO A 96 2.15 -4.64 22.25
N MET A 97 2.91 -3.56 21.99
CA MET A 97 3.07 -2.44 22.91
C MET A 97 1.88 -1.46 22.90
N LEU A 98 0.96 -1.60 21.93
CA LEU A 98 -0.23 -0.76 21.78
C LEU A 98 -1.49 -1.64 21.64
N PRO A 99 -1.80 -2.48 22.65
CA PRO A 99 -2.99 -3.33 22.58
C PRO A 99 -4.26 -2.47 22.45
N GLY A 100 -5.13 -2.86 21.52
CA GLY A 100 -6.36 -2.12 21.19
C GLY A 100 -6.13 -0.78 20.47
N ARG A 101 -4.88 -0.40 20.17
CA ARG A 101 -4.51 0.88 19.53
C ARG A 101 -3.55 0.69 18.36
N SER A 102 -3.39 -0.54 17.88
CA SER A 102 -2.60 -0.86 16.70
C SER A 102 -3.48 -1.61 15.70
N PHE A 103 -3.57 -1.07 14.49
CA PHE A 103 -4.44 -1.56 13.44
C PHE A 103 -3.65 -1.82 12.16
N ARG A 104 -4.09 -2.82 11.41
CA ARG A 104 -3.49 -3.15 10.11
C ARG A 104 -4.10 -2.27 9.02
N LEU A 105 -3.26 -1.47 8.37
CA LEU A 105 -3.58 -0.66 7.19
C LEU A 105 -2.51 -0.91 6.12
N PRO A 106 -2.68 -1.95 5.30
CA PRO A 106 -1.69 -2.33 4.30
C PRO A 106 -1.64 -1.29 3.17
N LEU A 107 -0.50 -1.22 2.47
CA LEU A 107 -0.32 -0.20 1.44
C LEU A 107 -1.25 -0.38 0.25
N TRP A 108 -1.70 -1.59 -0.07
CA TRP A 108 -2.70 -1.76 -1.12
C TRP A 108 -3.99 -0.99 -0.81
N ALA A 109 -4.44 -0.96 0.45
CA ALA A 109 -5.64 -0.23 0.85
C ALA A 109 -5.45 1.28 0.74
N VAL A 110 -4.26 1.78 1.07
CA VAL A 110 -3.90 3.21 0.93
C VAL A 110 -3.76 3.63 -0.54
N TYR A 111 -3.41 2.70 -1.43
CA TYR A 111 -3.25 2.95 -2.87
C TYR A 111 -4.54 2.80 -3.68
N LEU A 112 -5.55 2.12 -3.14
CA LEU A 112 -6.90 2.15 -3.72
C LEU A 112 -7.43 3.58 -3.71
N ASP A 113 -8.03 3.98 -4.83
CA ASP A 113 -8.79 5.23 -4.89
C ASP A 113 -10.22 4.98 -4.45
N TRP A 114 -10.54 5.43 -3.24
CA TRP A 114 -11.84 5.26 -2.61
C TRP A 114 -12.87 6.30 -3.03
N TRP A 115 -12.46 7.30 -3.81
CA TRP A 115 -13.28 8.48 -4.08
C TRP A 115 -13.45 8.79 -5.57
N ASP A 116 -12.50 8.43 -6.42
CA ASP A 116 -12.64 8.51 -7.89
C ASP A 116 -12.83 7.13 -8.50
N GLY A 117 -14.07 6.81 -8.87
CA GLY A 117 -14.47 5.56 -9.53
C GLY A 117 -13.82 5.32 -10.90
N SER A 118 -13.34 6.38 -11.56
CA SER A 118 -12.75 6.31 -12.91
C SER A 118 -11.25 6.03 -12.92
N ALA A 119 -10.59 6.16 -11.76
CA ALA A 119 -9.14 5.98 -11.64
C ALA A 119 -8.71 4.54 -11.93
N ALA A 120 -7.47 4.36 -12.43
CA ALA A 120 -6.90 3.02 -12.65
C ALA A 120 -6.78 2.18 -11.35
N HIS A 121 -6.81 2.83 -10.19
CA HIS A 121 -6.78 2.21 -8.86
C HIS A 121 -8.13 2.27 -8.13
N SER A 122 -9.23 2.56 -8.83
CA SER A 122 -10.52 2.75 -8.18
C SER A 122 -11.04 1.48 -7.50
N VAL A 123 -11.79 1.68 -6.41
CA VAL A 123 -12.56 0.62 -5.75
C VAL A 123 -13.55 -0.03 -6.72
N ASP A 124 -14.18 0.76 -7.59
CA ASP A 124 -15.11 0.24 -8.61
C ASP A 124 -14.42 -0.76 -9.53
N ARG A 125 -13.20 -0.47 -9.97
CA ARG A 125 -12.40 -1.41 -10.78
C ARG A 125 -11.99 -2.65 -9.97
N ALA A 126 -11.71 -2.49 -8.68
CA ALA A 126 -11.32 -3.59 -7.81
C ALA A 126 -12.47 -4.56 -7.52
N LEU A 127 -13.71 -4.05 -7.49
CA LEU A 127 -14.94 -4.82 -7.24
C LEU A 127 -15.65 -5.27 -8.53
N ALA A 128 -15.32 -4.70 -9.67
CA ALA A 128 -15.94 -5.05 -10.95
C ALA A 128 -15.63 -6.50 -11.35
N PRO A 129 -16.55 -7.18 -12.05
CA PRO A 129 -16.27 -8.44 -12.71
C PRO A 129 -15.06 -8.32 -13.63
N ARG A 130 -14.11 -9.25 -13.49
CA ARG A 130 -12.90 -9.29 -14.30
C ARG A 130 -13.13 -10.17 -15.53
N GLN A 131 -12.47 -9.83 -16.62
CA GLN A 131 -12.62 -10.53 -17.90
C GLN A 131 -11.25 -10.95 -18.40
N PHE A 132 -11.10 -12.22 -18.78
CA PHE A 132 -9.90 -12.67 -19.45
C PHE A 132 -9.78 -12.03 -20.83
N ARG A 133 -8.57 -11.59 -21.16
CA ARG A 133 -8.20 -11.12 -22.50
C ARG A 133 -6.82 -11.68 -22.82
N PRO A 134 -6.61 -12.26 -24.02
CA PRO A 134 -5.28 -12.64 -24.47
C PRO A 134 -4.34 -11.44 -24.45
N ARG A 135 -3.09 -11.65 -24.06
CA ARG A 135 -2.09 -10.59 -23.94
C ARG A 135 -0.84 -10.91 -24.75
N PRO A 136 -0.27 -9.93 -25.45
CA PRO A 136 0.82 -10.17 -26.38
C PRO A 136 2.13 -10.55 -25.68
N HIS A 137 2.39 -10.00 -24.49
CA HIS A 137 3.66 -10.19 -23.80
C HIS A 137 3.57 -11.21 -22.68
N PHE A 138 4.68 -11.94 -22.48
CA PHE A 138 4.76 -13.03 -21.50
C PHE A 138 4.78 -12.51 -20.07
N CYS A 139 5.90 -11.95 -19.62
CA CYS A 139 6.11 -11.62 -18.23
C CYS A 139 6.88 -10.31 -18.09
N ASN A 140 6.46 -9.46 -17.15
CA ASN A 140 7.17 -8.23 -16.83
C ASN A 140 7.82 -8.26 -15.43
N PHE A 141 8.84 -7.42 -15.29
CA PHE A 141 9.58 -7.16 -14.06
C PHE A 141 9.82 -5.65 -13.90
N VAL A 142 9.08 -5.00 -12.98
CA VAL A 142 9.10 -3.54 -12.83
C VAL A 142 9.60 -3.09 -11.46
N TYR A 143 10.93 -3.03 -11.29
CA TYR A 143 11.56 -2.67 -10.02
C TYR A 143 12.57 -1.55 -10.11
N SER A 144 12.71 -0.80 -9.02
CA SER A 144 13.76 0.22 -8.88
C SER A 144 14.63 0.07 -7.63
N ASN A 145 14.43 -1.01 -6.89
CA ASN A 145 15.26 -1.39 -5.77
C ASN A 145 15.74 -2.84 -5.97
N PRO A 146 17.06 -3.10 -5.91
CA PRO A 146 17.59 -4.44 -6.07
C PRO A 146 17.31 -5.28 -4.83
N THR A 147 17.09 -6.58 -5.05
CA THR A 147 16.93 -7.62 -4.03
C THR A 147 17.36 -8.95 -4.65
N THR A 148 18.07 -9.79 -3.89
CA THR A 148 18.62 -11.06 -4.38
C THR A 148 17.54 -11.98 -4.91
N PHE A 149 16.50 -12.25 -4.11
CA PHE A 149 15.42 -13.18 -4.49
C PHE A 149 14.70 -12.77 -5.79
N ARG A 150 14.30 -11.50 -5.92
CA ARG A 150 13.66 -11.00 -7.16
C ARG A 150 14.56 -11.13 -8.38
N ALA A 151 15.85 -10.85 -8.22
CA ALA A 151 16.81 -10.98 -9.31
C ALA A 151 16.96 -12.45 -9.70
N GLU A 152 17.08 -13.36 -8.73
CA GLU A 152 17.22 -14.80 -9.00
C GLU A 152 16.03 -15.33 -9.81
N VAL A 153 14.80 -15.14 -9.33
CA VAL A 153 13.60 -15.60 -10.05
C VAL A 153 13.52 -15.01 -11.45
N CYS A 154 13.78 -13.70 -11.59
CA CYS A 154 13.78 -13.04 -12.88
C CYS A 154 14.81 -13.66 -13.85
N HIS A 155 16.05 -13.90 -13.43
CA HIS A 155 17.07 -14.48 -14.30
C HIS A 155 16.80 -15.94 -14.64
N ARG A 156 16.27 -16.74 -13.69
CA ARG A 156 15.93 -18.14 -13.95
C ARG A 156 14.79 -18.26 -14.96
N LEU A 157 13.77 -17.41 -14.83
CA LEU A 157 12.66 -17.35 -15.78
C LEU A 157 13.11 -16.85 -17.16
N ASP A 158 13.89 -15.76 -17.20
CA ASP A 158 14.40 -15.14 -18.45
C ASP A 158 15.26 -16.10 -19.29
N ARG A 159 15.96 -17.05 -18.66
CA ARG A 159 16.72 -18.12 -19.36
C ARG A 159 15.82 -19.10 -20.11
N ARG A 160 14.55 -19.21 -19.75
CA ARG A 160 13.58 -20.16 -20.31
C ARG A 160 12.60 -19.48 -21.25
N ARG A 161 12.15 -18.28 -20.90
CA ARG A 161 11.25 -17.45 -21.71
C ARG A 161 11.52 -15.96 -21.37
N PRO A 162 11.74 -15.07 -22.37
CA PRO A 162 12.19 -13.70 -22.12
C PRO A 162 11.28 -12.90 -21.18
N VAL A 163 11.87 -12.24 -20.18
CA VAL A 163 11.18 -11.36 -19.23
C VAL A 163 11.53 -9.90 -19.51
N ASP A 164 10.50 -9.08 -19.71
CA ASP A 164 10.67 -7.66 -19.95
C ASP A 164 10.87 -6.91 -18.63
N ARG A 165 12.06 -6.32 -18.49
CA ARG A 165 12.51 -5.63 -17.28
C ARG A 165 12.37 -4.13 -17.51
N LEU A 166 11.21 -3.61 -17.13
CA LEU A 166 10.79 -2.23 -17.43
C LEU A 166 11.16 -1.23 -16.32
N GLY A 167 11.70 -1.73 -15.21
CA GLY A 167 12.17 -0.94 -14.07
C GLY A 167 13.54 -0.29 -14.30
N SER A 168 14.17 0.23 -13.23
CA SER A 168 15.58 0.66 -13.29
C SER A 168 16.55 -0.45 -12.89
N VAL A 169 16.04 -1.57 -12.39
CA VAL A 169 16.81 -2.75 -11.99
C VAL A 169 16.71 -3.77 -13.11
N LEU A 170 17.85 -4.29 -13.56
CA LEU A 170 17.99 -5.28 -14.64
C LEU A 170 17.33 -4.86 -15.97
N ASN A 171 17.16 -3.56 -16.23
CA ASN A 171 16.42 -3.10 -17.40
C ASN A 171 16.99 -3.64 -18.73
N ASN A 172 16.13 -4.20 -19.57
CA ASN A 172 16.45 -4.65 -20.93
C ASN A 172 15.57 -3.99 -22.02
N ALA A 173 14.68 -3.07 -21.64
CA ALA A 173 13.80 -2.34 -22.55
C ALA A 173 14.40 -1.02 -23.07
N GLY A 174 15.59 -0.65 -22.62
CA GLY A 174 16.31 0.59 -22.99
C GLY A 174 15.77 1.85 -22.32
N VAL A 175 14.49 1.89 -21.97
CA VAL A 175 13.85 2.97 -21.22
C VAL A 175 13.02 2.44 -20.07
N ARG A 176 12.83 3.28 -19.05
CA ARG A 176 11.92 2.97 -17.93
C ARG A 176 10.49 3.23 -18.34
N VAL A 177 9.59 2.32 -17.96
CA VAL A 177 8.16 2.52 -18.15
C VAL A 177 7.70 3.80 -17.45
N ARG A 178 6.92 4.62 -18.16
CA ARG A 178 6.34 5.88 -17.65
C ARG A 178 4.97 5.66 -17.00
N ASP A 179 4.12 4.89 -17.67
CA ASP A 179 2.80 4.49 -17.19
C ASP A 179 2.83 2.99 -16.87
N LYS A 180 2.96 2.69 -15.58
CA LYS A 180 3.08 1.30 -15.10
C LYS A 180 1.78 0.54 -15.34
N MET A 181 0.63 1.12 -14.98
CA MET A 181 -0.67 0.44 -15.09
C MET A 181 -1.00 0.07 -16.52
N LYS A 182 -0.75 0.98 -17.47
CA LYS A 182 -0.92 0.68 -18.88
C LYS A 182 -0.02 -0.48 -19.32
N ALA A 183 1.28 -0.43 -18.97
CA ALA A 183 2.21 -1.47 -19.37
C ALA A 183 1.85 -2.84 -18.79
N LEU A 184 1.49 -2.93 -17.51
CA LEU A 184 1.05 -4.20 -16.90
C LEU A 184 -0.13 -4.82 -17.66
N GLY A 185 -0.99 -3.99 -18.25
CA GLY A 185 -2.12 -4.37 -19.09
C GLY A 185 -1.77 -5.23 -20.32
N ASP A 186 -0.52 -5.16 -20.79
CA ASP A 186 -0.07 -5.87 -22.00
C ASP A 186 0.63 -7.20 -21.72
N TYR A 187 0.80 -7.57 -20.43
CA TYR A 187 1.51 -8.80 -20.01
C TYR A 187 0.59 -9.82 -19.36
N ARG A 188 0.77 -11.10 -19.72
CA ARG A 188 0.11 -12.23 -19.06
C ARG A 188 0.50 -12.33 -17.60
N PHE A 189 1.79 -12.26 -17.30
CA PHE A 189 2.31 -12.37 -15.94
C PHE A 189 3.04 -11.10 -15.47
N THR A 190 2.96 -10.85 -14.17
CA THR A 190 3.76 -9.85 -13.47
C THR A 190 4.49 -10.51 -12.30
N LEU A 191 5.82 -10.42 -12.25
CA LEU A 191 6.57 -10.78 -11.05
C LEU A 191 6.29 -9.72 -9.97
N ALA A 192 5.40 -10.04 -9.02
CA ALA A 192 4.77 -9.17 -8.03
C ALA A 192 5.36 -9.37 -6.62
N PHE A 193 6.67 -9.29 -6.50
CA PHE A 193 7.41 -9.59 -5.29
C PHE A 193 7.67 -8.37 -4.40
N GLU A 194 7.44 -8.52 -3.10
CA GLU A 194 7.91 -7.58 -2.10
C GLU A 194 9.44 -7.59 -1.96
N ASN A 195 10.01 -6.56 -1.32
CA ASN A 195 11.47 -6.48 -1.12
C ASN A 195 11.96 -7.35 0.02
N ALA A 196 11.05 -7.67 0.91
CA ALA A 196 11.29 -8.46 2.09
C ALA A 196 10.00 -9.23 2.35
N TYR A 197 10.17 -10.45 2.84
CA TYR A 197 9.09 -11.15 3.49
C TYR A 197 8.88 -10.52 4.87
N SER A 198 7.62 -10.26 5.22
CA SER A 198 7.21 -9.88 6.56
C SER A 198 5.72 -10.16 6.71
N PRO A 199 5.26 -10.68 7.86
CA PRO A 199 3.83 -10.79 8.15
C PRO A 199 3.12 -9.46 7.92
N GLY A 200 1.98 -9.54 7.28
CA GLY A 200 1.08 -8.46 6.92
C GLY A 200 1.55 -7.57 5.78
N TYR A 201 2.79 -7.69 5.31
CA TYR A 201 3.40 -6.80 4.33
C TYR A 201 2.91 -7.10 2.91
N VAL A 202 1.74 -6.56 2.58
CA VAL A 202 1.11 -6.62 1.26
C VAL A 202 0.94 -5.19 0.75
N THR A 203 1.47 -4.92 -0.43
CA THR A 203 1.52 -3.54 -0.98
C THR A 203 0.86 -3.43 -2.35
N GLU A 204 1.05 -2.27 -3.00
CA GLU A 204 0.60 -2.03 -4.37
C GLU A 204 1.10 -3.07 -5.37
N LYS A 205 2.18 -3.80 -5.06
CA LYS A 205 2.79 -4.77 -5.99
C LYS A 205 1.88 -5.94 -6.32
N LEU A 206 1.03 -6.35 -5.39
CA LEU A 206 -0.01 -7.35 -5.67
C LEU A 206 -1.23 -6.69 -6.32
N LEU A 207 -1.68 -5.56 -5.80
CA LEU A 207 -2.87 -4.86 -6.27
C LEU A 207 -2.78 -4.40 -7.73
N GLU A 208 -1.69 -3.74 -8.13
CA GLU A 208 -1.53 -3.15 -9.47
C GLU A 208 -1.69 -4.17 -10.61
N PRO A 209 -1.01 -5.35 -10.61
CA PRO A 209 -1.23 -6.35 -11.65
C PRO A 209 -2.64 -6.93 -11.61
N LEU A 210 -3.24 -7.14 -10.43
CA LEU A 210 -4.63 -7.61 -10.30
C LEU A 210 -5.60 -6.65 -11.02
N LEU A 211 -5.47 -5.35 -10.76
CA LEU A 211 -6.28 -4.30 -11.39
C LEU A 211 -5.97 -4.15 -12.89
N ALA A 212 -4.72 -4.33 -13.30
CA ALA A 212 -4.33 -4.31 -14.70
C ALA A 212 -4.76 -5.58 -15.46
N GLY A 213 -5.24 -6.61 -14.76
CA GLY A 213 -5.62 -7.93 -15.29
C GLY A 213 -4.43 -8.82 -15.66
N SER A 214 -3.22 -8.48 -15.21
CA SER A 214 -2.03 -9.33 -15.33
C SER A 214 -1.99 -10.30 -14.16
N ILE A 215 -1.69 -11.57 -14.41
CA ILE A 215 -1.62 -12.60 -13.38
C ILE A 215 -0.41 -12.32 -12.48
N PRO A 216 -0.59 -11.99 -11.19
CA PRO A 216 0.51 -11.76 -10.29
C PRO A 216 1.16 -13.09 -9.90
N ILE A 217 2.47 -13.17 -10.03
CA ILE A 217 3.29 -14.16 -9.33
C ILE A 217 3.81 -13.47 -8.07
N TYR A 218 3.21 -13.77 -6.93
CA TYR A 218 3.39 -13.00 -5.69
C TYR A 218 4.32 -13.68 -4.70
N TRP A 219 5.12 -12.87 -4.00
CA TRP A 219 5.96 -13.29 -2.87
C TRP A 219 6.06 -12.11 -1.90
N GLY A 220 5.66 -12.32 -0.65
CA GLY A 220 5.58 -11.28 0.37
C GLY A 220 4.87 -11.79 1.63
N GLY A 221 4.09 -10.94 2.29
CA GLY A 221 3.35 -11.30 3.51
C GLY A 221 2.27 -12.37 3.31
N ASP A 222 2.00 -13.15 4.37
CA ASP A 222 1.08 -14.29 4.41
C ASP A 222 -0.38 -13.91 4.12
N GLU A 223 -0.75 -12.73 4.57
CA GLU A 223 -2.08 -12.15 4.52
C GLU A 223 -2.49 -11.76 3.10
N ALA A 224 -1.64 -11.93 2.08
CA ALA A 224 -2.06 -11.75 0.70
C ALA A 224 -3.26 -12.66 0.34
N ALA A 225 -3.30 -13.89 0.86
CA ALA A 225 -4.38 -14.85 0.62
C ALA A 225 -5.65 -14.57 1.45
N SER A 226 -5.59 -13.70 2.45
CA SER A 226 -6.75 -13.22 3.20
C SER A 226 -7.18 -11.80 2.82
N ASP A 227 -6.26 -11.01 2.26
CA ASP A 227 -6.52 -9.69 1.71
C ASP A 227 -7.20 -9.79 0.34
N PHE A 228 -6.77 -10.73 -0.50
CA PHE A 228 -7.27 -10.95 -1.85
C PHE A 228 -7.68 -12.41 -2.00
N ASN A 229 -8.59 -12.66 -2.95
CA ASN A 229 -8.92 -14.03 -3.36
C ASN A 229 -7.65 -14.80 -3.77
N PRO A 230 -7.30 -15.91 -3.10
CA PRO A 230 -6.13 -16.72 -3.46
C PRO A 230 -6.23 -17.35 -4.86
N GLU A 231 -7.43 -17.43 -5.43
CA GLU A 231 -7.64 -17.88 -6.81
C GLU A 231 -7.33 -16.79 -7.85
N ALA A 232 -6.95 -15.58 -7.45
CA ALA A 232 -6.65 -14.48 -8.37
C ALA A 232 -5.15 -14.29 -8.67
N PHE A 233 -4.27 -15.04 -7.99
CA PHE A 233 -2.82 -14.92 -8.12
C PHE A 233 -2.09 -16.23 -7.83
N VAL A 234 -0.81 -16.30 -8.21
CA VAL A 234 0.06 -17.44 -7.87
C VAL A 234 0.91 -17.06 -6.67
N ASP A 235 0.75 -17.79 -5.56
CA ASP A 235 1.64 -17.65 -4.39
C ASP A 235 2.96 -18.39 -4.63
N ALA A 236 4.03 -17.66 -4.88
CA ALA A 236 5.36 -18.20 -5.12
C ALA A 236 5.93 -18.99 -3.93
N ARG A 237 5.37 -18.83 -2.73
CA ARG A 237 5.80 -19.54 -1.52
C ARG A 237 5.24 -20.96 -1.44
N ALA A 238 4.23 -21.27 -2.25
CA ALA A 238 3.69 -22.63 -2.35
C ALA A 238 4.64 -23.61 -3.05
N PHE A 239 5.77 -23.13 -3.58
CA PHE A 239 6.74 -23.93 -4.32
C PHE A 239 8.01 -24.15 -3.48
N GLY A 240 8.55 -25.38 -3.54
CA GLY A 240 9.72 -25.77 -2.74
C GLY A 240 11.01 -25.04 -3.13
N ASP A 241 11.13 -24.60 -4.38
CA ASP A 241 12.27 -23.84 -4.88
C ASP A 241 11.91 -22.97 -6.10
N VAL A 242 12.87 -22.18 -6.56
CA VAL A 242 12.72 -21.27 -7.72
C VAL A 242 12.52 -22.04 -9.03
N ASP A 243 13.10 -23.23 -9.19
CA ASP A 243 12.99 -24.01 -10.43
C ASP A 243 11.58 -24.60 -10.57
N ALA A 244 10.98 -25.06 -9.47
CA ALA A 244 9.58 -25.49 -9.41
C ALA A 244 8.62 -24.33 -9.71
N LEU A 245 8.88 -23.14 -9.16
CA LEU A 245 8.10 -21.94 -9.49
C LEU A 245 8.21 -21.59 -10.99
N VAL A 246 9.42 -21.60 -11.56
CA VAL A 246 9.63 -21.32 -12.99
C VAL A 246 8.92 -22.35 -13.85
N ALA A 247 9.00 -23.64 -13.51
CA ALA A 247 8.29 -24.69 -14.22
C ALA A 247 6.77 -24.47 -14.19
N HIS A 248 6.22 -24.08 -13.04
CA HIS A 248 4.80 -23.77 -12.91
C HIS A 248 4.38 -22.56 -13.76
N ILE A 249 5.15 -21.46 -13.76
CA ILE A 249 4.84 -20.28 -14.59
C ILE A 249 4.81 -20.65 -16.08
N LEU A 250 5.75 -21.49 -16.53
CA LEU A 250 5.80 -21.92 -17.94
C LEU A 250 4.61 -22.82 -18.30
N ALA A 251 4.26 -23.78 -17.42
CA ALA A 251 3.09 -24.63 -17.62
C ALA A 251 1.79 -23.79 -17.67
N LEU A 252 1.69 -22.77 -16.82
CA LEU A 252 0.57 -21.84 -16.80
C LEU A 252 0.52 -20.97 -18.06
N ASP A 253 1.65 -20.57 -18.62
CA ASP A 253 1.70 -19.81 -19.89
C ASP A 253 1.13 -20.59 -21.08
N ASP A 254 1.26 -21.93 -21.03
CA ASP A 254 0.77 -22.84 -22.06
C ASP A 254 -0.67 -23.35 -21.76
N ASP A 255 -1.30 -22.93 -20.65
CA ASP A 255 -2.68 -23.26 -20.24
C ASP A 255 -3.57 -22.00 -20.15
N GLU A 256 -4.24 -21.66 -21.25
CA GLU A 256 -5.14 -20.50 -21.31
C GLU A 256 -6.31 -20.61 -20.32
N GLU A 257 -6.82 -21.81 -20.07
CA GLU A 257 -7.98 -21.98 -19.20
C GLU A 257 -7.60 -21.77 -17.73
N ALA A 258 -6.40 -22.20 -17.33
CA ALA A 258 -5.84 -21.84 -16.02
C ALA A 258 -5.59 -20.33 -15.89
N GLN A 259 -5.08 -19.67 -16.94
CA GLN A 259 -4.95 -18.22 -16.94
C GLN A 259 -6.30 -17.51 -16.82
N ARG A 260 -7.31 -17.98 -17.55
CA ARG A 260 -8.68 -17.46 -17.50
C ARG A 260 -9.24 -17.53 -16.09
N ARG A 261 -9.14 -18.68 -15.43
CA ARG A 261 -9.58 -18.86 -14.02
C ARG A 261 -8.94 -17.81 -13.09
N LEU A 262 -7.62 -17.61 -13.19
CA LEU A 262 -6.90 -16.62 -12.36
C LEU A 262 -7.32 -15.17 -12.64
N VAL A 263 -7.55 -14.83 -13.92
CA VAL A 263 -7.92 -13.47 -14.32
C VAL A 263 -9.38 -13.16 -13.99
N GLU A 264 -10.28 -14.13 -14.12
CA GLU A 264 -11.72 -13.91 -13.91
C GLU A 264 -12.13 -14.05 -12.44
N ALA A 265 -11.29 -14.66 -11.59
CA ALA A 265 -11.50 -14.72 -10.15
C ALA A 265 -11.68 -13.29 -9.55
N PRO A 266 -12.78 -13.04 -8.80
CA PRO A 266 -13.02 -11.74 -8.19
C PRO A 266 -11.93 -11.44 -7.15
N LEU A 267 -11.50 -10.18 -7.04
CA LEU A 267 -10.45 -9.82 -6.07
C LEU A 267 -10.95 -9.90 -4.63
N PHE A 268 -12.19 -9.47 -4.43
CA PHE A 268 -12.87 -9.40 -3.14
C PHE A 268 -14.26 -10.02 -3.27
N PRO A 269 -14.41 -11.36 -3.20
CA PRO A 269 -15.69 -12.04 -3.41
C PRO A 269 -16.79 -11.53 -2.46
N ASP A 270 -16.41 -11.21 -1.21
CA ASP A 270 -17.32 -10.69 -0.17
C ASP A 270 -17.22 -9.15 -0.01
N GLY A 271 -16.63 -8.47 -1.00
CA GLY A 271 -16.29 -7.05 -0.93
C GLY A 271 -15.08 -6.75 -0.04
N ILE A 272 -14.62 -5.50 -0.07
CA ILE A 272 -13.43 -5.11 0.71
C ILE A 272 -13.80 -5.08 2.21
N PRO A 273 -13.08 -5.79 3.10
CA PRO A 273 -13.37 -5.82 4.53
C PRO A 273 -13.38 -4.42 5.18
N TYR A 274 -14.25 -4.22 6.18
CA TYR A 274 -14.42 -2.92 6.84
C TYR A 274 -13.11 -2.35 7.38
N GLN A 275 -12.25 -3.19 7.97
CA GLN A 275 -10.99 -2.74 8.57
C GLN A 275 -10.01 -2.09 7.58
N PHE A 276 -10.20 -2.27 6.27
CA PHE A 276 -9.37 -1.67 5.23
C PHE A 276 -10.02 -0.46 4.56
N ARG A 277 -11.25 -0.10 4.95
CA ARG A 277 -11.96 1.04 4.39
C ARG A 277 -11.60 2.36 5.11
N PRO A 278 -11.71 3.52 4.44
CA PRO A 278 -11.44 4.82 5.04
C PRO A 278 -12.26 5.10 6.30
N GLU A 279 -13.49 4.58 6.38
CA GLU A 279 -14.40 4.78 7.51
C GLU A 279 -13.85 4.15 8.79
N PHE A 280 -13.26 2.95 8.71
CA PHE A 280 -12.65 2.32 9.87
C PHE A 280 -11.48 3.15 10.40
N PHE A 281 -10.64 3.68 9.50
CA PHE A 281 -9.58 4.59 9.90
C PHE A 281 -10.15 5.83 10.59
N ALA A 282 -11.17 6.46 10.02
CA ALA A 282 -11.80 7.65 10.59
C ALA A 282 -12.43 7.37 11.97
N ASP A 283 -13.12 6.24 12.14
CA ASP A 283 -13.71 5.80 13.42
C ASP A 283 -12.65 5.68 14.51
N ARG A 284 -11.52 5.03 14.20
CA ARG A 284 -10.43 4.83 15.17
C ARG A 284 -9.78 6.15 15.55
N VAL A 285 -9.64 7.09 14.61
CA VAL A 285 -9.14 8.43 14.92
C VAL A 285 -10.13 9.23 15.77
N GLU A 286 -11.41 9.18 15.44
CA GLU A 286 -12.46 9.84 16.24
C GLU A 286 -12.49 9.30 17.67
N GLU A 287 -12.43 7.99 17.84
CA GLU A 287 -12.36 7.31 19.15
C GLU A 287 -11.13 7.74 19.97
N LEU A 288 -9.97 7.88 19.32
CA LEU A 288 -8.74 8.38 19.95
C LEU A 288 -8.88 9.83 20.44
N LEU A 289 -9.57 10.67 19.66
CA LEU A 289 -9.74 12.08 19.97
C LEU A 289 -10.79 12.28 21.07
N SER A 290 -11.84 11.46 21.11
CA SER A 290 -12.90 11.53 22.12
C SER A 290 -12.53 10.87 23.45
N THR A 291 -11.47 10.07 23.51
CA THR A 291 -11.14 9.22 24.66
C THR A 291 -9.75 9.53 25.22
N PRO A 292 -9.61 10.46 26.20
CA PRO A 292 -8.32 10.85 26.76
C PRO A 292 -7.53 9.69 27.37
N SER A 293 -8.18 8.64 27.88
CA SER A 293 -7.51 7.45 28.43
C SER A 293 -6.80 6.60 27.38
N LEU A 294 -7.09 6.78 26.09
CA LEU A 294 -6.36 6.12 25.00
C LEU A 294 -5.01 6.79 24.70
N ARG A 295 -4.70 7.95 25.32
CA ARG A 295 -3.40 8.60 25.15
C ARG A 295 -2.29 7.81 25.86
N ASN A 296 -1.15 7.70 25.20
CA ASN A 296 -0.02 6.93 25.69
C ASN A 296 0.69 7.72 26.82
N PRO A 297 0.73 7.20 28.06
CA PRO A 297 1.34 7.89 29.19
C PRO A 297 2.86 8.04 29.06
N LEU A 298 3.51 7.23 28.20
CA LEU A 298 4.97 7.28 27.97
C LEU A 298 5.37 8.22 26.82
N ARG A 299 4.45 9.07 26.33
CA ARG A 299 4.70 9.99 25.21
C ARG A 299 5.83 10.98 25.44
N ASP A 300 6.11 11.31 26.71
CA ASP A 300 7.14 12.26 27.11
C ASP A 300 8.51 11.59 27.35
N ALA A 301 8.54 10.25 27.44
CA ALA A 301 9.73 9.47 27.79
C ALA A 301 10.58 9.03 26.59
N THR A 302 10.13 9.24 25.35
CA THR A 302 10.68 8.55 24.16
C THR A 302 10.95 9.51 23.00
N LEU A 303 12.03 10.28 23.16
CA LEU A 303 12.70 10.96 22.05
C LEU A 303 14.09 10.37 21.89
N VAL A 304 14.23 9.32 21.07
CA VAL A 304 15.56 8.78 20.74
C VAL A 304 15.83 8.94 19.25
N PRO A 305 16.68 9.90 18.84
CA PRO A 305 17.06 10.09 17.45
C PRO A 305 18.03 9.00 16.99
N GLY A 306 17.85 8.57 15.74
CA GLY A 306 18.98 8.20 14.90
C GLY A 306 19.14 6.71 14.59
N ARG A 307 18.74 6.34 13.37
CA ARG A 307 19.62 5.73 12.36
C ARG A 307 18.91 5.77 11.01
N PRO A 308 19.61 6.12 9.91
CA PRO A 308 18.99 6.10 8.58
C PRO A 308 18.95 4.67 8.04
N LEU A 309 17.86 4.22 7.42
CA LEU A 309 17.90 3.01 6.59
C LEU A 309 17.09 3.07 5.27
N LEU A 310 17.67 2.33 4.32
CA LEU A 310 17.28 1.91 2.97
C LEU A 310 16.71 2.98 2.03
N ARG A 311 17.60 3.51 1.16
CA ARG A 311 17.28 4.37 -0.02
C ARG A 311 16.13 3.83 -0.90
N SER A 312 15.83 2.53 -0.81
CA SER A 312 14.76 1.87 -1.57
C SER A 312 13.35 2.21 -1.10
N ALA A 313 13.15 2.39 0.21
CA ALA A 313 11.86 2.67 0.81
C ALA A 313 11.32 4.04 0.37
N ARG A 314 12.19 5.06 0.44
CA ARG A 314 11.88 6.44 0.04
C ARG A 314 11.36 6.52 -1.39
N ARG A 315 11.94 5.75 -2.32
CA ARG A 315 11.57 5.81 -3.75
C ARG A 315 10.17 5.27 -4.07
N ARG A 316 9.63 4.35 -3.27
CA ARG A 316 8.30 3.74 -3.51
C ARG A 316 7.20 4.70 -3.11
N LEU A 317 7.29 5.22 -1.90
CA LEU A 317 6.27 6.11 -1.39
C LEU A 317 6.32 7.48 -2.09
N ASP A 318 7.50 7.96 -2.50
CA ASP A 318 7.60 9.10 -3.42
C ASP A 318 6.80 8.86 -4.72
N ARG A 319 6.66 7.60 -5.20
CA ARG A 319 5.78 7.26 -6.33
C ARG A 319 4.31 7.23 -5.91
N ALA A 320 3.97 6.67 -4.74
CA ALA A 320 2.62 6.75 -4.17
C ALA A 320 2.10 8.19 -4.17
N GLY A 321 2.89 9.11 -3.60
CA GLY A 321 2.54 10.53 -3.52
C GLY A 321 2.43 11.19 -4.90
N ARG A 322 3.24 10.78 -5.89
CA ARG A 322 3.09 11.24 -7.29
C ARG A 322 1.87 10.64 -7.99
N PHE A 323 1.51 9.40 -7.69
CA PHE A 323 0.36 8.71 -8.25
C PHE A 323 -0.95 9.31 -7.72
N LEU A 324 -1.07 9.47 -6.40
CA LEU A 324 -2.21 10.15 -5.76
C LEU A 324 -2.40 11.59 -6.27
N ARG A 325 -1.30 12.34 -6.48
CA ARG A 325 -1.37 13.67 -7.13
C ARG A 325 -1.94 13.66 -8.54
N ARG A 326 -1.72 12.59 -9.31
CA ARG A 326 -2.23 12.47 -10.69
C ARG A 326 -3.69 12.02 -10.74
N ALA A 327 -4.12 11.22 -9.77
CA ALA A 327 -5.51 10.80 -9.64
C ALA A 327 -6.42 11.95 -9.17
N VAL A 328 -5.95 12.78 -8.23
CA VAL A 328 -6.72 13.91 -7.68
C VAL A 328 -6.65 15.19 -8.55
N GLY A 329 -5.83 15.19 -9.60
CA GLY A 329 -5.58 16.34 -10.48
C GLY A 329 -6.47 16.44 -11.73
N ARG A 330 -7.72 15.97 -11.67
CA ARG A 330 -8.75 16.21 -12.71
C ARG A 330 -10.06 16.63 -12.09
#